data_AF-A0A2G9Z8L6-F1
#
_entry.id   AF-A0A2G9Z8L6-F1
#
_cell.length_a   1.000
_cell.length_b   1.000
_cell.length_c   1.000
_cell.angle_alpha   90.00
_cell.angle_beta   90.00
_cell.angle_gamma   90.00
#
_symmetry.space_group_name_H-M   'P 1'
#
loop_
_entity.id
_entity.type
_entity.pdbx_description
1 polymer ?
#
loop_
_entity_poly.entity_id
_entity_poly.type
_entity_poly.pdbx_seq_one_letter_code
_entity_poly.pdbx_strand_id
1 'polypeptide(L)'
;SGITISAGLFGGMDKKTAVKFSFLVGLPLMLGAGILKFFEMISREGLGENGLALCAGFASALISGIIAIKLLLWLAEKANFNVFVVYRILLGIVLLLV
;
A
#
# COMPACT_ATOMS: atom_id res chain seq x y z
N SER A 1 4.07 -3.74 -2.19
CA SER A 1 5.31 -3.44 -1.42
C SER A 1 6.03 -4.72 -0.98
N GLY A 2 5.38 -5.72 -0.39
CA GLY A 2 6.05 -6.93 0.11
C GLY A 2 6.95 -7.65 -0.92
N ILE A 3 6.41 -7.97 -2.10
CA ILE A 3 7.16 -8.66 -3.17
C ILE A 3 8.38 -7.84 -3.61
N THR A 4 8.22 -6.54 -3.85
CA THR A 4 9.31 -5.65 -4.29
C THR A 4 10.37 -5.43 -3.21
N ILE A 5 9.99 -5.34 -1.94
CA ILE A 5 10.94 -5.25 -0.82
C ILE A 5 11.69 -6.57 -0.67
N SER A 6 11.00 -7.71 -0.67
CA SER A 6 11.61 -9.04 -0.58
C SER A 6 12.56 -9.31 -1.75
N ALA A 7 12.18 -8.95 -2.98
CA ALA A 7 13.04 -9.06 -4.15
C ALA A 7 14.28 -8.17 -4.04
N GLY A 8 14.14 -6.92 -3.56
CA GLY A 8 15.27 -6.02 -3.32
C GLY A 8 16.25 -6.57 -2.28
N LEU A 9 15.73 -7.09 -1.17
CA LEU A 9 16.54 -7.76 -0.13
C LEU A 9 17.25 -9.01 -0.68
N PHE A 10 16.55 -9.84 -1.45
CA PHE A 10 17.12 -11.02 -2.09
C PHE A 10 18.22 -10.66 -3.11
N GLY A 11 18.05 -9.51 -3.79
CA GLY A 11 19.06 -8.91 -4.66
C GLY A 11 20.20 -8.19 -3.94
N GLY A 12 20.28 -8.27 -2.60
CA GLY A 12 21.38 -7.71 -1.81
C GLY A 12 21.22 -6.26 -1.38
N MET A 13 20.07 -5.63 -1.58
CA MET A 13 19.81 -4.29 -1.04
C MET A 13 19.68 -4.33 0.48
N ASP A 14 20.13 -3.27 1.16
CA ASP A 14 19.79 -3.09 2.57
C ASP A 14 18.29 -2.80 2.74
N LYS A 15 17.79 -3.05 3.96
CA LYS A 15 16.37 -2.94 4.31
C LYS A 15 15.79 -1.55 4.03
N LYS A 16 16.54 -0.49 4.30
CA LYS A 16 16.08 0.90 4.12
C LYS A 16 16.01 1.25 2.64
N THR A 17 17.01 0.84 1.86
CA THR A 17 17.06 1.04 0.41
C THR A 17 15.94 0.27 -0.29
N ALA A 18 15.73 -1.01 0.06
CA ALA A 18 14.66 -1.83 -0.52
C ALA A 18 13.26 -1.22 -0.29
N VAL A 19 12.99 -0.70 0.92
CA VAL A 19 11.72 -0.03 1.24
C VAL A 19 11.55 1.25 0.44
N LYS A 20 12.56 2.12 0.39
CA LYS A 20 12.51 3.37 -0.39
C LYS A 20 12.30 3.11 -1.88
N PHE A 21 13.05 2.15 -2.44
CA PHE A 21 12.90 1.73 -3.82
C PHE A 21 11.49 1.24 -4.11
N SER A 22 10.92 0.39 -3.24
CA SER A 22 9.56 -0.10 -3.39
C SER A 22 8.51 1.02 -3.36
N PHE A 23 8.73 2.10 -2.61
CA PHE A 23 7.82 3.25 -2.60
C PHE A 23 7.97 4.11 -3.87
N LEU A 24 9.21 4.36 -4.31
CA LEU A 24 9.49 5.13 -5.52
C LEU A 24 8.86 4.48 -6.76
N VAL A 25 8.99 3.16 -6.90
CA VAL A 25 8.36 2.41 -8.00
C VAL A 25 6.84 2.31 -7.81
N GLY A 26 6.38 2.20 -6.57
CA GLY A 26 4.95 2.10 -6.25
C GLY A 26 4.16 3.37 -6.59
N LEU A 27 4.77 4.56 -6.44
CA LEU A 27 4.11 5.84 -6.66
C LEU A 27 3.57 6.02 -8.11
N PRO A 28 4.37 5.93 -9.18
CA PRO A 28 3.85 6.06 -10.54
C PRO A 28 2.87 4.95 -10.89
N LEU A 29 3.06 3.74 -10.37
CA LEU A 29 2.17 2.61 -10.60
C LEU A 29 0.78 2.85 -9.97
N MET A 30 0.74 3.27 -8.71
CA MET A 30 -0.51 3.56 -7.99
C MET A 30 -1.20 4.79 -8.55
N LEU A 31 -0.46 5.85 -8.90
CA LEU A 31 -1.03 7.04 -9.53
C LEU A 31 -1.66 6.70 -10.88
N GLY A 32 -0.94 5.97 -11.74
CA GLY A 32 -1.46 5.55 -13.04
C GLY A 32 -2.71 4.69 -12.92
N ALA A 33 -2.68 3.66 -12.07
CA ALA A 33 -3.83 2.80 -11.83
C ALA A 33 -5.02 3.57 -11.22
N GLY A 34 -4.75 4.49 -10.28
CA GLY A 34 -5.75 5.32 -9.63
C GLY A 34 -6.45 6.27 -10.60
N ILE A 35 -5.68 6.97 -11.45
CA ILE A 35 -6.23 7.85 -12.48
C ILE A 35 -7.10 7.07 -13.46
N LEU A 36 -6.60 5.93 -13.95
CA LEU A 36 -7.35 5.09 -14.89
C LEU A 36 -8.67 4.61 -14.29
N LYS A 37 -8.65 4.11 -13.04
CA LYS A 37 -9.86 3.67 -12.34
C LYS A 37 -10.82 4.82 -12.04
N PHE A 38 -10.31 6.00 -11.73
CA PHE A 38 -11.12 7.18 -11.51
C PHE A 38 -11.87 7.61 -12.78
N PHE A 39 -11.19 7.61 -13.93
CA PHE A 39 -11.83 7.88 -15.23
C PHE A 39 -12.86 6.82 -15.60
N GLU A 40 -12.56 5.54 -15.41
CA GLU A 40 -13.52 4.44 -15.63
C GLU A 40 -14.79 4.62 -14.77
N MET A 41 -14.63 4.96 -13.50
CA MET A 41 -15.74 5.20 -12.56
C MET A 41 -16.61 6.37 -13.02
N ILE A 42 -16.01 7.53 -13.30
CA ILE A 42 -16.75 8.72 -13.75
C ILE A 42 -17.48 8.47 -15.06
N SER A 43 -16.84 7.76 -16.00
CA SER A 43 -17.42 7.52 -17.33
C SER A 43 -18.60 6.55 -17.31
N ARG A 44 -18.67 5.65 -16.32
CA ARG A 44 -19.72 4.63 -16.22
C ARG A 44 -20.87 5.05 -15.31
N GLU A 45 -20.56 5.61 -14.15
CA GLU A 45 -21.52 5.81 -13.05
C GLU A 45 -21.67 7.29 -12.66
N GLY A 46 -20.75 8.15 -13.09
CA GLY A 46 -20.64 9.51 -12.58
C GLY A 46 -20.24 9.54 -11.09
N LEU A 47 -20.26 10.72 -10.46
CA LEU A 47 -20.00 10.84 -9.02
C LEU A 47 -21.24 10.51 -8.14
N GLY A 48 -22.44 10.56 -8.74
CA GLY A 48 -23.72 10.29 -8.06
C GLY A 48 -23.90 11.04 -6.74
N GLU A 49 -24.74 10.51 -5.85
CA GLU A 49 -24.91 11.01 -4.47
C GLU A 49 -23.71 10.66 -3.56
N ASN A 50 -22.83 9.77 -4.02
CA ASN A 50 -21.71 9.24 -3.24
C ASN A 50 -20.46 10.13 -3.22
N GLY A 51 -20.48 11.28 -3.91
CA GLY A 51 -19.32 12.18 -4.01
C GLY A 51 -18.75 12.61 -2.65
N LEU A 52 -19.61 12.88 -1.66
CA LEU A 52 -19.19 13.21 -0.30
C LEU A 52 -18.48 12.04 0.41
N ALA A 53 -19.00 10.82 0.26
CA ALA A 53 -18.39 9.62 0.82
C ALA A 53 -17.03 9.31 0.17
N LEU A 54 -16.92 9.51 -1.14
CA LEU A 54 -15.66 9.40 -1.90
C LEU A 54 -14.61 10.39 -1.42
N CYS A 55 -14.98 11.67 -1.24
CA CYS A 55 -14.07 12.68 -0.70
C CYS A 55 -13.62 12.36 0.73
N ALA A 56 -14.54 11.92 1.60
CA ALA A 56 -14.22 11.51 2.96
C ALA A 56 -13.28 10.29 2.97
N GLY A 57 -13.59 9.26 2.17
CA GLY A 57 -12.75 8.06 2.04
C GLY A 57 -11.36 8.39 1.49
N PHE A 58 -11.26 9.28 0.50
CA PHE A 58 -9.98 9.75 -0.03
C PHE A 58 -9.16 10.48 1.03
N ALA A 59 -9.78 11.39 1.79
CA ALA A 59 -9.11 12.10 2.88
C ALA A 59 -8.63 11.13 3.98
N SER A 60 -9.47 10.19 4.39
CA SER A 60 -9.11 9.15 5.36
C SER A 60 -7.96 8.25 4.87
N ALA A 61 -7.99 7.85 3.60
CA ALA A 61 -6.94 7.06 2.97
C ALA A 61 -5.61 7.83 2.88
N LEU A 62 -5.66 9.13 2.58
CA LEU A 62 -4.48 9.99 2.52
C LEU A 62 -3.82 10.14 3.91
N ILE A 63 -4.61 10.42 4.95
CA ILE A 63 -4.11 10.58 6.31
C ILE A 63 -3.53 9.25 6.82
N SER A 64 -4.31 8.16 6.73
CA SER A 64 -3.86 6.84 7.17
C SER A 64 -2.65 6.34 6.38
N GLY A 65 -2.59 6.62 5.08
CA GLY A 65 -1.46 6.30 4.21
C GLY A 65 -0.17 6.99 4.66
N ILE A 66 -0.21 8.29 4.95
CA ILE A 66 0.95 9.04 5.47
C ILE A 66 1.44 8.44 6.79
N ILE A 67 0.52 8.12 7.70
CA ILE A 67 0.84 7.49 8.99
C ILE A 67 1.48 6.11 8.77
N ALA A 68 0.89 5.29 7.90
CA ALA A 68 1.39 3.95 7.58
C ALA A 68 2.80 3.98 6.97
N ILE A 69 3.08 4.94 6.08
CA ILE A 69 4.43 5.11 5.49
C ILE A 69 5.45 5.47 6.57
N LYS A 70 5.12 6.41 7.47
CA LYS A 70 6.00 6.77 8.59
C LYS A 70 6.29 5.58 9.50
N LEU A 71 5.25 4.80 9.83
CA LEU A 71 5.39 3.59 10.64
C LEU A 71 6.24 2.53 9.93
N LEU A 72 6.06 2.33 8.63
CA LEU A 72 6.83 1.35 7.87
C LEU A 72 8.31 1.74 7.80
N LEU A 73 8.62 3.02 7.57
CA LEU A 73 10.00 3.50 7.57
C LEU A 73 10.65 3.34 8.94
N TRP A 74 9.94 3.67 10.02
CA TRP A 74 10.41 3.45 11.38
C TRP A 74 10.65 1.96 11.67
N LEU A 75 9.74 1.09 11.25
CA LEU A 75 9.86 -0.36 11.42
C LEU A 75 11.03 -0.93 10.62
N ALA A 76 11.27 -0.41 9.42
CA ALA A 76 12.40 -0.81 8.58
C ALA A 76 13.74 -0.45 9.21
N GLU A 77 13.81 0.62 10.02
CA GLU A 77 15.03 1.02 10.73
C GLU A 77 15.21 0.29 12.07
N LYS A 78 14.13 0.06 12.83
CA LYS A 78 14.22 -0.41 14.22
C LYS A 78 13.84 -1.86 14.47
N ALA A 79 13.14 -2.52 13.54
CA ALA A 79 12.52 -3.82 13.80
C ALA A 79 12.70 -4.83 12.66
N ASN A 80 12.40 -6.09 12.98
CA ASN A 80 12.39 -7.18 12.01
C ASN A 80 11.02 -7.31 11.35
N PHE A 81 11.01 -7.59 10.05
CA PHE A 81 9.78 -7.80 9.28
C PHE A 81 9.02 -9.07 9.67
N ASN A 82 9.55 -9.89 10.58
CA ASN A 82 8.94 -11.15 11.02
C ASN A 82 7.51 -10.95 11.56
N VAL A 83 7.24 -9.81 12.23
CA VAL A 83 5.88 -9.48 12.69
C VAL A 83 4.90 -9.39 11.52
N PHE A 84 5.33 -8.79 10.40
CA PHE A 84 4.53 -8.71 9.17
C PHE A 84 4.31 -10.07 8.53
N VAL A 85 5.30 -10.96 8.57
CA VAL A 85 5.19 -12.33 8.04
C VAL A 85 4.16 -13.12 8.83
N VAL A 86 4.25 -13.11 10.17
CA VAL A 86 3.28 -13.80 11.04
C VAL A 86 1.88 -13.26 10.83
N TYR A 87 1.71 -11.93 10.79
CA TYR A 87 0.43 -11.29 10.47
C TYR A 87 -0.14 -11.76 9.13
N ARG A 88 0.68 -11.81 8.06
CA ARG A 88 0.24 -12.21 6.72
C ARG A 88 -0.11 -13.68 6.63
N ILE A 89 0.61 -14.57 7.31
CA ILE A 89 0.31 -16.00 7.35
C ILE A 89 -1.01 -16.25 8.07
N LEU A 90 -1.19 -15.67 9.27
CA LEU A 90 -2.44 -15.80 10.03
C LEU A 90 -3.63 -15.25 9.24
N LEU A 91 -3.50 -14.05 8.66
CA LEU A 91 -4.55 -13.47 7.83
C LEU A 91 -4.86 -14.35 6.62
N GLY A 92 -3.84 -14.92 5.97
CA GLY A 92 -4.02 -15.83 4.84
C GLY A 92 -4.78 -17.09 5.22
N ILE A 93 -4.48 -17.69 6.37
CA ILE A 93 -5.22 -18.85 6.90
C ILE A 93 -6.67 -18.46 7.17
N VAL A 94 -6.92 -17.33 7.84
CA VAL A 94 -8.29 -16.86 8.13
C VAL A 94 -9.08 -16.65 6.84
N LEU A 95 -8.50 -15.99 5.84
CA LEU A 95 -9.18 -15.75 4.55
C LEU A 95 -9.44 -17.02 3.74
N LEU A 96 -8.70 -18.11 3.96
CA LEU A 96 -8.97 -19.39 3.29
C LEU A 96 -10.09 -20.19 3.97
N LEU A 97 -10.34 -19.92 5.25
CA LEU A 97 -11.38 -20.58 6.03
C LEU A 97 -12.74 -19.85 5.97
N VAL A 98 -12.74 -18.57 5.59
CA VAL A 98 -13.93 -17.73 5.37
C VAL A 98 -14.34 -17.79 3.90
#